data_AF-A0A553PM45-F1
#
_entry.id   AF-A0A553PM45-F1
#
_cell.length_a   1.000
_cell.length_b   1.000
_cell.length_c   1.000
_cell.angle_alpha   90.00
_cell.angle_beta   90.00
_cell.angle_gamma   90.00
#
_symmetry.space_group_name_H-M   'P 1'
#
loop_
_entity.id
_entity.type
_entity.pdbx_description
1 polymer ?
#
loop_
_entity_poly.entity_id
_entity_poly.type
_entity_poly.pdbx_seq_one_letter_code
_entity_poly.pdbx_strand_id
1 'polypeptide(L)'
;MEGACEASLACTTCHCYVESDHLEKLPEATEKEEDLLDEAPFLSVNSRLGCQIILEPELDGIVLRLPRATKNFYVDGHVPQPH
;
A
#
# COMPACT_ATOMS: atom_id res chain seq x y z
N MET A 1 -7.84 -0.96 4.29
CA MET A 1 -6.52 -0.27 4.28
C MET A 1 -6.47 0.59 5.53
N GLU A 2 -5.35 0.61 6.25
CA GLU A 2 -5.29 1.23 7.59
C GLU A 2 -4.67 2.64 7.57
N GLY A 3 -3.44 2.79 7.07
CA GLY A 3 -2.82 4.11 6.89
C GLY A 3 -2.34 4.81 8.17
N ALA A 4 -1.68 4.09 9.08
CA ALA A 4 -1.32 4.53 10.43
C ALA A 4 -0.40 5.76 10.49
N CYS A 5 0.45 5.98 9.50
CA CYS A 5 1.37 7.13 9.47
C CYS A 5 0.78 8.38 8.79
N GLU A 6 -0.53 8.40 8.53
CA GLU A 6 -1.21 9.57 7.93
C GLU A 6 -0.56 10.01 6.60
N ALA A 7 -0.26 9.04 5.73
CA ALA A 7 0.40 9.24 4.43
C ALA A 7 1.83 9.84 4.48
N SER A 8 2.50 9.82 5.63
CA SER A 8 3.84 10.42 5.82
C SER A 8 5.01 9.62 5.21
N LEU A 9 4.75 8.57 4.41
CA LEU A 9 5.77 7.65 3.87
C LEU A 9 6.71 7.14 4.99
N ALA A 10 6.10 6.53 6.02
CA ALA A 10 6.79 6.10 7.24
C ALA A 10 6.29 4.75 7.81
N CYS A 11 5.38 4.06 7.12
CA CYS A 11 4.91 2.72 7.49
C CYS A 11 4.40 1.97 6.26
N THR A 12 4.05 0.70 6.42
CA THR A 12 3.51 -0.16 5.36
C THR A 12 2.04 -0.53 5.55
N THR A 13 1.31 0.13 6.46
CA THR A 13 -0.10 -0.24 6.74
C THR A 13 -1.10 0.20 5.67
N CYS A 14 -0.63 0.94 4.66
CA CYS A 14 -1.33 1.24 3.43
C CYS A 14 -0.92 0.37 2.24
N HIS A 15 -0.12 -0.69 2.47
CA HIS A 15 0.29 -1.63 1.43
C HIS A 15 -0.92 -2.21 0.70
N CYS A 16 -0.90 -2.15 -0.62
CA CYS A 16 -1.87 -2.77 -1.52
C CYS A 16 -1.16 -3.33 -2.76
N TYR A 17 -1.89 -4.14 -3.51
CA TYR A 17 -1.50 -4.61 -4.83
C TYR A 17 -2.31 -3.86 -5.88
N VAL A 18 -1.63 -3.34 -6.90
CA VAL A 18 -2.27 -2.70 -8.06
C VAL A 18 -2.48 -3.76 -9.15
N GLU A 19 -3.68 -3.81 -9.74
CA GLU A 19 -3.90 -4.65 -10.92
C GLU A 19 -3.01 -4.24 -12.09
N SER A 20 -2.60 -5.22 -12.90
CA SER A 20 -1.56 -5.05 -13.93
C SER A 20 -1.86 -3.91 -14.93
N ASP A 21 -3.11 -3.79 -15.37
CA ASP A 21 -3.55 -2.78 -16.35
C ASP A 21 -3.37 -1.32 -15.88
N HIS A 22 -3.23 -1.10 -14.58
CA HIS A 22 -3.03 0.22 -13.97
C HIS A 22 -1.63 0.41 -13.40
N LEU A 23 -0.91 -0.67 -13.09
CA LEU A 23 0.45 -0.58 -12.56
C LEU A 23 1.39 0.11 -13.56
N GLU A 24 1.27 -0.19 -14.85
CA GLU A 24 2.08 0.43 -15.92
C GLU A 24 1.78 1.92 -16.14
N LYS A 25 0.63 2.41 -15.64
CA LYS A 25 0.23 3.82 -15.72
C LYS A 25 0.72 4.64 -14.53
N LEU A 26 1.15 3.98 -13.46
CA LEU A 26 1.68 4.64 -12.29
C LEU A 26 3.17 4.97 -12.50
N PRO A 27 3.66 6.06 -11.90
CA PRO A 27 5.10 6.25 -11.78
C PRO A 27 5.69 5.10 -10.98
N GLU A 28 6.95 4.76 -11.29
CA GLU A 28 7.73 3.81 -10.51
C GLU A 28 7.77 4.22 -9.03
N ALA A 29 7.79 3.23 -8.15
CA ALA A 29 7.94 3.48 -6.72
C ALA A 29 9.27 4.21 -6.46
N THR A 30 9.23 5.17 -5.55
CA THR A 30 10.47 5.86 -5.13
C THR A 30 11.35 4.90 -4.32
N GLU A 31 12.67 5.11 -4.29
CA GLU A 31 13.60 4.31 -3.48
C GLU A 31 13.12 4.16 -2.02
N LYS A 32 12.66 5.27 -1.42
CA LYS A 32 12.12 5.27 -0.05
C LYS A 32 10.81 4.46 0.10
N GLU A 33 9.99 4.42 -0.95
CA GLU A 33 8.79 3.59 -0.97
C GLU A 33 9.16 2.10 -1.02
N GLU A 34 10.12 1.73 -1.88
CA GLU A 34 10.64 0.37 -2.01
C GLU A 34 11.29 -0.12 -0.71
N ASP A 35 12.13 0.72 -0.08
CA ASP A 35 12.77 0.43 1.21
C ASP A 35 11.75 0.08 2.30
N LEU A 36 10.60 0.77 2.30
CA LEU A 36 9.52 0.47 3.23
C LEU A 36 8.77 -0.80 2.82
N LEU A 37 8.49 -0.98 1.52
CA LEU A 37 7.80 -2.16 1.00
C LEU A 37 8.58 -3.45 1.24
N ASP A 38 9.91 -3.41 1.30
CA ASP A 38 10.76 -4.53 1.70
C ASP A 38 10.45 -5.06 3.11
N GLU A 39 9.93 -4.19 3.99
CA GLU A 39 9.48 -4.57 5.33
C GLU A 39 8.02 -5.05 5.37
N ALA A 40 7.29 -4.99 4.26
CA ALA A 40 5.88 -5.33 4.20
C ALA A 40 5.66 -6.86 4.11
N PRO A 41 4.68 -7.42 4.85
CA PRO A 41 4.32 -8.82 4.70
C PRO A 41 3.66 -9.06 3.33
N PHE A 42 3.92 -10.22 2.73
CA PHE A 42 3.35 -10.60 1.44
C PHE A 42 3.71 -9.63 0.28
N LEU A 43 4.94 -9.11 0.27
CA LEU A 43 5.46 -8.31 -0.83
C LEU A 43 5.33 -9.06 -2.18
N SER A 44 4.95 -8.32 -3.23
CA SER A 44 4.77 -8.78 -4.60
C SER A 44 5.25 -7.68 -5.54
N VAL A 45 5.52 -8.02 -6.80
CA VAL A 45 6.01 -7.08 -7.83
C VAL A 45 5.05 -5.94 -8.14
N ASN A 46 3.76 -6.12 -7.83
CA ASN A 46 2.72 -5.11 -8.02
C ASN A 46 2.30 -4.45 -6.70
N SER A 47 3.12 -4.59 -5.66
CA SER A 47 2.90 -3.90 -4.39
C SER A 47 3.16 -2.40 -4.53
N ARG A 48 2.32 -1.60 -3.88
CA ARG A 48 2.50 -0.15 -3.70
C ARG A 48 2.08 0.27 -2.31
N LEU A 49 2.59 1.40 -1.85
CA LEU A 49 2.02 2.10 -0.71
C LEU A 49 0.86 2.95 -1.23
N GLY A 50 -0.38 2.58 -0.88
CA GLY A 50 -1.56 3.27 -1.40
C GLY A 50 -1.58 4.78 -1.14
N CYS A 51 -0.90 5.25 -0.09
CA CYS A 51 -0.77 6.69 0.19
C CYS A 51 0.14 7.45 -0.78
N GLN A 52 0.96 6.77 -1.59
CA GLN A 52 1.81 7.37 -2.62
C GLN A 52 1.15 7.37 -4.00
N ILE A 53 -0.02 6.75 -4.15
CA ILE A 53 -0.77 6.74 -5.41
C ILE A 53 -1.63 8.00 -5.47
N ILE A 54 -1.31 8.89 -6.41
CA ILE A 54 -2.15 10.05 -6.74
C ILE A 54 -3.17 9.61 -7.79
N LEU A 55 -4.46 9.81 -7.51
CA LEU A 55 -5.53 9.46 -8.44
C LEU A 55 -5.62 10.50 -9.56
N GLU A 56 -5.44 10.04 -10.78
CA GLU A 56 -5.60 10.81 -12.02
C GLU A 56 -6.67 10.18 -12.92
N PRO A 57 -7.29 10.94 -13.86
CA PRO A 57 -8.33 10.40 -14.75
C PRO A 57 -7.92 9.13 -15.53
N GLU A 58 -6.63 8.95 -15.82
CA GLU A 58 -6.06 7.79 -16.49
C GLU A 58 -6.16 6.50 -15.67
N LEU A 59 -6.38 6.65 -14.36
CA LEU A 59 -6.57 5.58 -13.39
C LEU A 59 -8.06 5.27 -13.13
N ASP A 60 -8.97 5.79 -13.94
CA ASP A 60 -10.39 5.42 -13.84
C ASP A 60 -10.55 3.89 -13.90
N GLY A 61 -11.37 3.36 -12.99
CA GLY A 61 -11.57 1.92 -12.80
C GLY A 61 -10.40 1.17 -12.16
N ILE A 62 -9.41 1.83 -11.55
CA ILE A 62 -8.31 1.16 -10.84
C ILE A 62 -8.85 0.21 -9.76
N VAL A 63 -8.30 -1.00 -9.74
CA VAL A 63 -8.61 -2.01 -8.73
C VAL A 63 -7.37 -2.24 -7.86
N LEU A 64 -7.57 -2.10 -6.56
CA LEU A 64 -6.55 -2.35 -5.55
C LEU A 64 -6.97 -3.55 -4.70
N ARG A 65 -6.05 -4.50 -4.50
CA ARG A 65 -6.25 -5.61 -3.57
C ARG A 65 -5.43 -5.39 -2.30
N LEU A 66 -5.99 -5.73 -1.15
CA LEU A 66 -5.27 -5.63 0.12
C LEU A 66 -4.56 -6.94 0.45
N PRO A 67 -3.35 -6.90 1.04
CA PRO A 67 -2.70 -8.08 1.59
C PRO A 67 -3.52 -8.65 2.75
N ARG A 68 -3.31 -9.94 3.06
CA ARG A 68 -4.04 -10.62 4.14
C ARG A 68 -3.72 -10.06 5.54
N ALA A 69 -2.56 -9.43 5.68
CA ALA A 69 -2.16 -8.68 6.87
C ALA A 69 -1.22 -7.55 6.45
N THR A 70 -1.13 -6.52 7.28
CA THR A 70 -0.20 -5.40 7.14
C THR A 70 0.69 -5.32 8.39
N LYS A 71 1.94 -4.86 8.25
CA LYS A 71 2.84 -4.65 9.40
C LYS A 71 2.45 -3.36 10.11
N ASN A 72 1.66 -3.50 11.17
CA ASN A 72 1.28 -2.39 12.01
C ASN A 72 2.26 -2.25 13.19
N PHE A 73 2.77 -1.04 13.42
CA PHE A 73 3.62 -0.69 14.57
C PHE A 73 2.80 -0.39 15.85
N TYR A 74 1.47 -0.47 15.81
CA TYR A 74 0.66 -0.37 17.02
C TYR A 74 1.05 -1.47 18.02
N VAL A 75 1.67 -1.02 19.11
CA VAL A 75 1.94 -1.81 20.32
C VAL A 75 0.63 -2.34 20.90
N ASP A 76 0.61 -3.66 21.08
CA ASP A 76 -0.27 -4.49 21.90
C ASP A 76 -1.80 -4.49 21.64
N GLY A 77 -2.27 -5.62 21.09
CA GLY A 77 -3.58 -6.21 21.42
C GLY A 77 -4.82 -5.70 20.67
N HIS A 78 -4.69 -4.73 19.76
CA HIS A 78 -5.84 -4.25 19.00
C HIS A 78 -6.16 -5.15 17.80
N VAL A 79 -7.29 -5.87 17.87
CA VAL A 79 -7.83 -6.65 16.75
C VAL A 79 -8.82 -5.77 15.98
N PRO A 80 -8.52 -5.34 14.74
CA PRO A 80 -9.47 -4.58 13.95
C PRO A 80 -10.69 -5.46 13.65
N GLN A 81 -11.89 -4.95 13.93
CA GLN A 81 -13.11 -5.67 13.54
C GLN A 81 -13.30 -5.54 12.01
N PRO A 82 -13.59 -6.65 11.31
CA PRO A 82 -13.94 -6.58 9.90
C PRO A 82 -15.24 -5.76 9.76
N HIS A 83 -15.22 -4.83 8.81
CA HIS A 83 -16.41 -4.13 8.34
C HIS A 83 -17.13 -4.99 7.29
#